data_AF-A0A839IQR0-F1
#
_entry.id   AF-A0A839IQR0-F1
#
_cell.length_a   1.000
_cell.length_b   1.000
_cell.length_c   1.000
_cell.angle_alpha   90.00
_cell.angle_beta   90.00
_cell.angle_gamma   90.00
#
_symmetry.space_group_name_H-M   'P 1'
#
loop_
_entity.id
_entity.type
_entity.pdbx_description
1 polymer ?
#
loop_
_entity_poly.entity_id
_entity_poly.type
_entity_poly.pdbx_seq_one_letter_code
_entity_poly.pdbx_strand_id
1 'polypeptide(L)'
;MSTTRFLQLLLTGLCTLLIMFQTGCSSHDGQQVTSESPAIVPKTDDRLAIISQVSDRPESQSSIISLSVSHPLASASQTRWLYDFADSDLIGFIRYAFENNAELSEKAAAVEFAARNVLESGYSYYPVLFSGVTTEPDTVRAINDPGVLPFSGVDWQQLTSESRTANLQYALRKSEFAHLTHQLAVDLTTFWYRLHYQQKLLELYQRRQNTMSNALKVIEQKYQQQQIDMSALSAFRNEALAFDEEVNRQRSVRDKAKADLFRQAGFTDDSDTPVARIQFATFSLADIPEKQLHSAYLARSSDLNNAWLAVLQQDSIAAEHIRSRFPKIIMNPDIEKGLNWQRLQEKLSIQSDSENTRLIQFYSSLLFNRLADTENNLLQHQRILQRYKKSLQVLQVKREQTESELRKFQAGLISLQELLYVQKSMLEAEAIALELLYQRTSNRIELYRLMGGAILPIPVEKSAF
;
A
#
# COMPACT_ATOMS: atom_id res chain seq x y z
N MET A 1 -55.86 -10.16 24.22
CA MET A 1 -55.25 -11.34 24.90
C MET A 1 -53.95 -11.65 24.18
N SER A 2 -52.73 -11.61 24.69
CA SER A 2 -52.11 -11.18 25.95
C SER A 2 -50.62 -11.02 25.58
N THR A 3 -50.06 -9.81 25.53
CA THR A 3 -48.99 -9.32 26.42
C THR A 3 -48.29 -10.34 27.33
N THR A 4 -46.98 -10.06 27.54
CA THR A 4 -46.17 -10.36 28.73
C THR A 4 -45.81 -11.81 29.03
N ARG A 5 -44.56 -12.18 28.69
CA ARG A 5 -43.56 -12.79 29.60
C ARG A 5 -42.30 -13.16 28.80
N PHE A 6 -41.24 -12.36 28.93
CA PHE A 6 -39.90 -12.78 29.38
C PHE A 6 -38.88 -11.67 29.11
N LEU A 7 -38.95 -10.67 29.98
CA LEU A 7 -37.90 -9.70 30.24
C LEU A 7 -37.32 -10.12 31.59
N GLN A 8 -36.25 -10.92 31.62
CA GLN A 8 -35.39 -11.16 32.81
C GLN A 8 -34.26 -12.14 32.48
N LEU A 9 -33.06 -11.57 32.23
CA LEU A 9 -31.69 -12.13 32.12
C LEU A 9 -30.97 -11.30 31.04
N LEU A 10 -30.83 -9.98 31.19
CA LEU A 10 -29.89 -9.26 32.07
C LEU A 10 -28.47 -9.83 32.06
N LEU A 11 -27.61 -9.08 31.36
CA LEU A 11 -26.31 -8.58 31.85
C LEU A 11 -25.39 -9.60 32.53
N THR A 12 -24.44 -10.15 31.79
CA THR A 12 -23.07 -10.44 32.27
C THR A 12 -22.17 -10.69 31.06
N GLY A 13 -21.11 -9.91 30.88
CA GLY A 13 -20.16 -10.12 29.78
C GLY A 13 -19.32 -8.90 29.39
N LEU A 14 -19.05 -8.00 30.34
CA LEU A 14 -18.08 -6.91 30.19
C LEU A 14 -17.53 -6.63 31.60
N CYS A 15 -16.22 -6.41 31.68
CA CYS A 15 -15.36 -6.23 32.86
C CYS A 15 -14.67 -7.49 33.41
N THR A 16 -13.40 -7.66 33.03
CA THR A 16 -12.33 -8.13 33.92
C THR A 16 -10.99 -7.67 33.35
N LEU A 17 -10.34 -6.74 34.04
CA LEU A 17 -9.03 -6.89 34.71
C LEU A 17 -8.13 -5.65 34.56
N LEU A 18 -8.27 -4.73 35.50
CA LEU A 18 -7.20 -3.83 35.92
C LEU A 18 -7.41 -3.49 37.41
N ILE A 19 -6.29 -3.33 38.12
CA ILE A 19 -6.11 -2.87 39.51
C ILE A 19 -6.03 -3.98 40.57
N MET A 20 -4.80 -4.25 41.00
CA MET A 20 -4.45 -4.55 42.39
C MET A 20 -3.22 -3.70 42.74
N PHE A 21 -3.45 -2.68 43.58
CA PHE A 21 -2.42 -1.87 44.22
C PHE A 21 -2.44 -2.20 45.73
N GLN A 22 -1.25 -2.48 46.25
CA GLN A 22 -0.71 -2.24 47.60
C GLN A 22 -1.44 -2.72 48.88
N THR A 23 -0.69 -3.46 49.70
CA THR A 23 -0.10 -3.07 51.01
C THR A 23 1.03 -4.08 51.26
N GLY A 24 2.24 -3.80 51.76
CA GLY A 24 2.69 -2.82 52.74
C GLY A 24 3.13 -3.57 54.00
N CYS A 25 4.43 -3.87 54.15
CA CYS A 25 5.07 -4.06 55.46
C CYS A 25 6.61 -3.98 55.36
N SER A 26 7.16 -3.30 56.36
CA SER A 26 8.50 -2.76 56.57
C SER A 26 9.56 -3.77 57.02
N SER A 27 10.85 -3.47 56.79
CA SER A 27 11.79 -3.01 57.85
C SER A 27 13.25 -3.03 57.37
N HIS A 28 13.99 -2.00 57.83
CA HIS A 28 15.44 -1.89 58.16
C HIS A 28 16.50 -2.57 57.25
N ASP A 29 17.66 -1.96 56.96
CA ASP A 29 18.46 -1.00 57.75
C ASP A 29 19.56 -0.34 56.91
N GLY A 30 20.01 0.84 57.35
CA GLY A 30 21.31 1.54 57.16
C GLY A 30 22.05 1.54 55.79
N GLN A 31 22.79 2.57 55.37
CA GLN A 31 23.24 3.82 55.99
C GLN A 31 23.70 4.74 54.85
N GLN A 32 23.56 6.04 55.09
CA GLN A 32 24.13 7.15 54.33
C GLN A 32 25.68 7.06 54.27
N VAL A 33 26.30 7.72 53.29
CA VAL A 33 27.06 8.97 53.50
C VAL A 33 27.81 9.36 52.21
N THR A 34 27.89 10.67 52.06
CA THR A 34 28.42 11.58 51.05
C THR A 34 29.93 11.49 50.75
N SER A 35 30.31 12.16 49.65
CA SER A 35 31.37 13.20 49.55
C SER A 35 32.53 12.94 48.57
N GLU A 36 32.66 13.92 47.67
CA GLU A 36 33.88 14.70 47.34
C GLU A 36 35.12 14.05 46.68
N SER A 37 35.45 14.64 45.51
CA SER A 37 36.80 14.80 44.90
C SER A 37 37.80 15.48 45.88
N PRO A 38 39.14 15.62 45.63
CA PRO A 38 39.83 15.63 44.34
C PRO A 38 41.26 15.00 44.29
N ALA A 39 41.82 15.11 43.08
CA ALA A 39 43.18 14.89 42.57
C ALA A 39 44.41 14.93 43.50
N ILE A 40 45.36 14.04 43.20
CA ILE A 40 46.82 14.28 43.31
C ILE A 40 47.52 13.72 42.05
N VAL A 41 48.20 14.61 41.34
CA VAL A 41 49.27 14.40 40.33
C VAL A 41 50.45 15.20 40.91
N PRO A 42 51.73 14.73 40.91
CA PRO A 42 52.57 14.95 39.72
C PRO A 42 53.83 14.08 39.49
N LYS A 43 54.25 14.07 38.20
CA LYS A 43 55.64 14.22 37.68
C LYS A 43 56.61 13.02 37.85
N THR A 44 57.51 12.67 36.93
CA THR A 44 58.17 13.41 35.81
C THR A 44 58.97 12.41 34.95
N ASP A 45 59.11 12.72 33.66
CA ASP A 45 60.33 12.68 32.82
C ASP A 45 61.11 11.36 32.62
N ASP A 46 61.70 11.02 31.48
CA ASP A 46 61.82 11.63 30.15
C ASP A 46 62.55 10.61 29.25
N ARG A 47 62.64 10.93 27.95
CA ARG A 47 63.59 10.44 26.92
C ARG A 47 63.12 9.24 26.09
N LEU A 48 63.14 9.24 24.75
CA LEU A 48 63.72 10.15 23.75
C LEU A 48 63.03 9.88 22.39
N ALA A 49 63.01 10.90 21.55
CA ALA A 49 62.26 11.01 20.32
C ALA A 49 63.00 10.50 19.05
N ILE A 50 62.28 10.64 17.93
CA ILE A 50 62.69 10.84 16.53
C ILE A 50 62.84 9.56 15.66
N ILE A 51 61.94 9.36 14.69
CA ILE A 51 62.14 9.60 13.23
C ILE A 51 60.86 9.19 12.47
N SER A 52 60.46 10.07 11.55
CA SER A 52 59.40 9.96 10.56
C SER A 52 59.80 9.12 9.34
N GLN A 53 58.77 8.60 8.64
CA GLN A 53 58.65 8.34 7.19
C GLN A 53 58.34 6.88 6.76
N VAL A 54 57.13 6.74 6.18
CA VAL A 54 56.79 6.15 4.87
C VAL A 54 57.24 4.70 4.57
N SER A 55 56.25 3.80 4.40
CA SER A 55 55.98 3.07 3.15
C SER A 55 55.21 1.76 3.43
N ASP A 56 53.98 1.73 2.93
CA ASP A 56 53.26 0.61 2.32
C ASP A 56 53.06 -0.70 3.10
N ARG A 57 51.85 -0.82 3.66
CA ARG A 57 51.13 -2.11 3.72
C ARG A 57 49.77 -1.90 3.05
N PRO A 58 49.35 -2.77 2.12
CA PRO A 58 48.06 -2.61 1.47
C PRO A 58 46.98 -2.86 2.51
N GLU A 59 46.17 -1.83 2.80
CA GLU A 59 44.87 -2.03 3.40
C GLU A 59 44.11 -3.00 2.51
N SER A 60 43.95 -4.22 3.02
CA SER A 60 42.92 -5.13 2.57
C SER A 60 41.62 -4.36 2.60
N GLN A 61 41.16 -3.95 1.42
CA GLN A 61 39.78 -3.57 1.16
C GLN A 61 38.93 -4.74 1.61
N SER A 62 38.46 -4.71 2.84
CA SER A 62 37.23 -5.37 3.24
C SER A 62 36.13 -4.66 2.47
N SER A 63 35.93 -5.11 1.23
CA SER A 63 34.72 -4.88 0.47
C SER A 63 33.58 -5.50 1.28
N ILE A 64 33.00 -4.70 2.15
CA ILE A 64 31.68 -4.93 2.69
C ILE A 64 30.77 -4.97 1.47
N ILE A 65 30.42 -6.17 1.01
CA ILE A 65 29.32 -6.35 0.07
C ILE A 65 28.08 -5.90 0.85
N SER A 66 27.72 -4.63 0.71
CA SER A 66 26.48 -4.10 1.22
C SER A 66 25.35 -4.75 0.43
N LEU A 67 24.80 -5.85 0.94
CA LEU A 67 23.48 -6.33 0.56
C LEU A 67 22.43 -5.35 1.12
N SER A 68 22.45 -4.11 0.62
CA SER A 68 21.43 -3.12 0.94
C SER A 68 20.15 -3.51 0.21
N VAL A 69 19.08 -3.82 0.94
CA VAL A 69 17.73 -3.86 0.34
C VAL A 69 17.50 -2.50 -0.31
N SER A 70 17.41 -2.46 -1.64
CA SER A 70 17.16 -1.22 -2.36
C SER A 70 15.84 -0.63 -1.89
N HIS A 71 15.78 0.70 -1.73
CA HIS A 71 14.57 1.40 -1.28
C HIS A 71 13.33 0.89 -2.04
N PRO A 72 12.15 0.73 -1.42
CA PRO A 72 10.97 0.13 -2.08
C PRO A 72 10.46 0.92 -3.31
N LEU A 73 10.79 2.21 -3.42
CA LEU A 73 10.57 2.99 -4.67
C LEU A 73 11.66 2.82 -5.73
N ALA A 74 12.82 2.27 -5.36
CA ALA A 74 13.94 1.96 -6.23
C ALA A 74 13.86 0.53 -6.81
N SER A 75 12.98 -0.35 -6.30
CA SER A 75 12.62 -1.62 -6.95
C SER A 75 11.76 -1.35 -8.19
N ALA A 76 12.44 -0.94 -9.26
CA ALA A 76 11.91 -0.22 -10.42
C ALA A 76 10.79 -0.90 -11.23
N SER A 77 10.33 -2.11 -10.89
CA SER A 77 9.22 -2.78 -11.57
C SER A 77 7.89 -2.75 -10.79
N GLN A 78 7.92 -2.77 -9.45
CA GLN A 78 6.71 -2.96 -8.62
C GLN A 78 6.00 -1.67 -8.25
N THR A 79 6.72 -0.56 -8.28
CA THR A 79 6.26 0.77 -7.86
C THR A 79 6.37 1.82 -8.97
N ARG A 80 6.94 1.46 -10.13
CA ARG A 80 7.14 2.38 -11.26
C ARG A 80 5.84 2.86 -11.90
N TRP A 81 4.78 2.07 -11.82
CA TRP A 81 3.46 2.46 -12.28
C TRP A 81 2.89 3.68 -11.55
N LEU A 82 3.36 4.00 -10.34
CA LEU A 82 2.94 5.21 -9.61
C LEU A 82 3.22 6.48 -10.42
N TYR A 83 4.29 6.48 -11.21
CA TYR A 83 4.65 7.61 -12.06
C TYR A 83 3.71 7.79 -13.27
N ASP A 84 2.95 6.75 -13.65
CA ASP A 84 1.99 6.83 -14.76
C ASP A 84 0.79 7.73 -14.42
N PHE A 85 0.57 8.01 -13.14
CA PHE A 85 -0.47 8.93 -12.67
C PHE A 85 -0.05 10.40 -12.77
N ALA A 86 1.24 10.69 -12.96
CA ALA A 86 1.79 12.05 -13.01
C ALA A 86 1.40 12.94 -11.81
N ASP A 87 1.21 12.33 -10.62
CA ASP A 87 0.87 13.02 -9.37
C ASP A 87 2.10 13.05 -8.45
N SER A 88 2.75 14.21 -8.34
CA SER A 88 3.94 14.40 -7.51
C SER A 88 3.64 14.28 -6.01
N ASP A 89 2.45 14.70 -5.59
CA ASP A 89 2.04 14.70 -4.19
C ASP A 89 1.79 13.26 -3.73
N LEU A 90 1.16 12.45 -4.58
CA LEU A 90 1.02 11.00 -4.38
C LEU A 90 2.39 10.33 -4.21
N ILE A 91 3.33 10.62 -5.12
CA ILE A 91 4.67 10.01 -5.09
C ILE A 91 5.42 10.41 -3.81
N GLY A 92 5.35 11.70 -3.43
CA GLY A 92 5.94 12.20 -2.19
C GLY A 92 5.33 11.52 -0.96
N PHE A 93 4.00 11.38 -0.94
CA PHE A 93 3.29 10.71 0.14
C PHE A 93 3.66 9.23 0.25
N ILE A 94 3.66 8.48 -0.85
CA ILE A 94 4.01 7.04 -0.82
C ILE A 94 5.47 6.85 -0.40
N ARG A 95 6.38 7.72 -0.82
CA ARG A 95 7.78 7.69 -0.35
C ARG A 95 7.84 7.79 1.16
N TYR A 96 7.22 8.83 1.70
CA TYR A 96 7.15 9.06 3.14
C TYR A 96 6.50 7.87 3.86
N ALA A 97 5.44 7.28 3.26
CA ALA A 97 4.78 6.10 3.79
C ALA A 97 5.71 4.89 3.89
N PHE A 98 6.47 4.60 2.84
CA PHE A 98 7.39 3.46 2.83
C PHE A 98 8.55 3.62 3.81
N GLU A 99 9.08 4.83 3.96
CA GLU A 99 10.19 5.10 4.89
C GLU A 99 9.80 4.90 6.36
N ASN A 100 8.53 5.06 6.69
CA ASN A 100 8.06 5.06 8.08
C ASN A 100 7.07 3.91 8.40
N ASN A 101 6.83 2.99 7.46
CA ASN A 101 5.93 1.85 7.69
C ASN A 101 6.64 0.70 8.45
N ALA A 102 6.14 0.36 9.64
CA ALA A 102 6.74 -0.65 10.50
C ALA A 102 6.70 -2.08 9.92
N GLU A 103 5.60 -2.46 9.26
CA GLU A 103 5.46 -3.79 8.66
C GLU A 103 6.46 -3.98 7.51
N LEU A 104 6.66 -2.94 6.70
CA LEU A 104 7.62 -2.96 5.61
C LEU A 104 9.06 -3.09 6.12
N SER A 105 9.39 -2.39 7.22
CA SER A 105 10.68 -2.50 7.91
C SER A 105 10.92 -3.91 8.46
N GLU A 106 9.91 -4.52 9.09
CA GLU A 106 9.98 -5.90 9.58
C GLU A 106 10.27 -6.89 8.43
N LYS A 107 9.53 -6.78 7.32
CA LYS A 107 9.76 -7.65 6.15
C LYS A 107 11.12 -7.41 5.50
N ALA A 108 11.61 -6.16 5.46
CA ALA A 108 12.95 -5.87 4.98
C ALA A 108 14.02 -6.57 5.85
N ALA A 109 13.90 -6.48 7.18
CA ALA A 109 14.80 -7.16 8.11
C ALA A 109 14.76 -8.69 7.95
N ALA A 110 13.58 -9.27 7.70
CA ALA A 110 13.44 -10.71 7.42
C ALA A 110 14.16 -11.14 6.13
N VAL A 111 14.16 -10.30 5.09
CA VAL A 111 14.93 -10.54 3.85
C VAL A 111 16.43 -10.48 4.13
N GLU A 112 16.89 -9.49 4.88
CA GLU A 112 18.31 -9.35 5.26
C GLU A 112 18.81 -10.51 6.12
N PHE A 113 17.98 -10.97 7.06
CA PHE A 113 18.27 -12.16 7.86
C PHE A 113 18.38 -13.40 6.98
N ALA A 114 17.42 -13.63 6.08
CA ALA A 114 17.48 -14.76 5.16
C ALA A 114 18.69 -14.68 4.21
N ALA A 115 19.10 -13.48 3.79
CA ALA A 115 20.30 -13.28 2.98
C ALA A 115 21.58 -13.70 3.74
N ARG A 116 21.67 -13.37 5.03
CA ARG A 116 22.78 -13.81 5.89
C ARG A 116 22.82 -15.33 6.03
N ASN A 117 21.66 -15.97 6.22
CA ASN A 117 21.58 -17.43 6.30
C ASN A 117 22.06 -18.12 5.00
N VAL A 118 21.83 -17.51 3.83
CA VAL A 118 22.39 -18.03 2.56
C VAL A 118 23.92 -17.98 2.58
N LEU A 119 24.51 -16.87 3.02
CA LEU A 119 25.97 -16.75 3.15
C LEU A 119 26.53 -17.76 4.15
N GLU A 120 25.87 -17.94 5.30
CA GLU A 120 26.25 -18.91 6.32
C GLU A 120 26.17 -20.36 5.83
N SER A 121 25.12 -20.73 5.09
CA SER A 121 25.04 -22.04 4.44
C SER A 121 26.15 -22.27 3.41
N GLY A 122 26.69 -21.19 2.84
CA GLY A 122 27.87 -21.22 1.98
C GLY A 122 29.18 -21.39 2.74
N TYR A 123 29.27 -20.97 4.01
CA TYR A 123 30.43 -21.23 4.86
C TYR A 123 30.50 -22.67 5.34
N SER A 124 29.39 -23.43 5.34
CA SER A 124 29.40 -24.88 5.60
C SER A 124 30.22 -25.69 4.57
N TYR A 125 30.61 -25.08 3.44
CA TYR A 125 31.57 -25.65 2.48
C TYR A 125 33.05 -25.49 2.91
N TYR A 126 33.31 -24.76 4.00
CA TYR A 126 34.66 -24.47 4.52
C TYR A 126 34.76 -24.88 6.00
N PRO A 127 35.95 -25.31 6.47
CA PRO A 127 36.14 -25.64 7.87
C PRO A 127 35.97 -24.39 8.75
N VAL A 128 35.14 -24.51 9.79
CA VAL A 128 34.91 -23.42 10.75
C VAL A 128 36.01 -23.47 11.83
N LEU A 129 36.72 -22.36 12.03
CA LEU A 129 37.71 -22.21 13.10
C LEU A 129 37.02 -21.69 14.36
N PHE A 130 36.77 -22.55 15.34
CA PHE A 130 36.32 -22.15 16.66
C PHE A 130 37.51 -22.00 17.61
N SER A 131 37.60 -20.87 18.31
CA SER A 131 38.55 -20.66 19.41
C SER A 131 37.76 -20.42 20.69
N GLY A 132 37.60 -21.46 21.50
CA GLY A 132 36.95 -21.37 22.81
C GLY A 132 38.00 -21.38 23.94
N VAL A 133 37.90 -20.45 24.88
CA VAL A 133 38.62 -20.53 26.17
C VAL A 133 37.64 -21.11 27.19
N THR A 134 37.79 -22.38 27.52
CA THR A 134 37.03 -23.03 28.60
C THR A 134 37.79 -22.85 29.90
N THR A 135 37.28 -22.00 30.80
CA THR A 135 37.76 -21.96 32.18
C THR A 135 36.93 -22.91 33.02
N GLU A 136 37.46 -24.09 33.28
CA GLU A 136 36.85 -25.08 34.18
C GLU A 136 37.30 -24.73 35.63
N PRO A 137 36.38 -24.45 36.58
CA PRO A 137 36.77 -23.82 37.85
C PRO A 137 37.56 -24.67 38.84
N ASP A 138 37.82 -25.95 38.61
CA ASP A 138 38.55 -26.78 39.57
C ASP A 138 39.32 -27.91 38.87
N THR A 139 40.53 -27.58 38.41
CA THR A 139 41.77 -28.39 38.42
C THR A 139 42.70 -27.89 37.31
N VAL A 140 43.85 -27.32 37.71
CA VAL A 140 44.89 -26.89 36.76
C VAL A 140 45.55 -28.14 36.16
N ARG A 141 45.06 -28.58 34.99
CA ARG A 141 45.80 -29.43 34.05
C ARG A 141 45.92 -28.65 32.75
N ALA A 142 47.14 -28.26 32.39
CA ALA A 142 47.44 -27.71 31.07
C ALA A 142 47.21 -28.82 30.03
N ILE A 143 46.09 -28.76 29.30
CA ILE A 143 45.84 -29.59 28.13
C ILE A 143 46.58 -28.93 26.96
N ASN A 144 47.80 -29.39 26.69
CA ASN A 144 48.58 -29.01 25.51
C ASN A 144 48.35 -29.97 24.33
N ASP A 145 47.10 -30.42 24.14
CA ASP A 145 46.75 -31.27 23.00
C ASP A 145 45.91 -30.43 22.04
N PRO A 146 46.43 -30.06 20.84
CA PRO A 146 45.59 -29.47 19.81
C PRO A 146 44.64 -30.56 19.32
N GLY A 147 43.49 -30.67 19.98
CA GLY A 147 42.46 -31.64 19.65
C GLY A 147 42.07 -31.50 18.18
N VAL A 148 42.44 -32.49 17.38
CA VAL A 148 41.94 -32.65 16.01
C VAL A 148 40.43 -32.86 16.13
N LEU A 149 39.65 -31.85 15.69
CA LEU A 149 38.20 -31.97 15.61
C LEU A 149 37.86 -33.17 14.70
N PRO A 150 36.87 -34.01 15.06
CA PRO A 150 36.40 -35.03 14.16
C PRO A 150 35.71 -34.32 12.98
N PHE A 151 36.42 -34.20 11.86
CA PHE A 151 35.79 -34.04 10.56
C PHE A 151 35.07 -35.37 10.27
N SER A 152 33.87 -35.56 10.84
CA SER A 152 33.00 -36.66 10.42
C SER A 152 32.57 -36.36 8.99
N GLY A 153 32.71 -37.36 8.11
CA GLY A 153 32.53 -37.23 6.67
C GLY A 153 31.35 -36.34 6.30
N VAL A 154 31.65 -35.28 5.54
CA VAL A 154 30.65 -34.36 5.00
C VAL A 154 29.76 -35.14 4.05
N ASP A 155 28.47 -35.27 4.40
CA ASP A 155 27.46 -35.74 3.46
C ASP A 155 27.10 -34.59 2.51
N TRP A 156 27.73 -34.61 1.33
CA TRP A 156 27.55 -33.59 0.30
C TRP A 156 26.09 -33.45 -0.17
N GLN A 157 25.25 -34.48 0.00
CA GLN A 157 23.82 -34.38 -0.31
C GLN A 157 23.06 -33.57 0.73
N GLN A 158 23.47 -33.61 2.00
CA GLN A 158 22.85 -32.85 3.08
C GLN A 158 23.23 -31.36 2.99
N LEU A 159 24.50 -31.03 2.75
CA LEU A 159 24.95 -29.63 2.58
C LEU A 159 24.34 -28.95 1.36
N THR A 160 24.17 -29.68 0.26
CA THR A 160 23.49 -29.16 -0.94
C THR A 160 21.99 -28.95 -0.70
N SER A 161 21.35 -29.79 0.11
CA SER A 161 19.95 -29.62 0.50
C SER A 161 19.73 -28.43 1.46
N GLU A 162 20.66 -28.19 2.38
CA GLU A 162 20.62 -27.09 3.33
C GLU A 162 20.83 -25.74 2.63
N SER A 163 21.85 -25.63 1.77
CA SER A 163 22.07 -24.44 0.96
C SER A 163 20.92 -24.17 -0.01
N ARG A 164 20.35 -25.21 -0.63
CA ARG A 164 19.15 -25.09 -1.47
C ARG A 164 17.96 -24.54 -0.67
N THR A 165 17.77 -25.02 0.56
CA THR A 165 16.68 -24.57 1.44
C THR A 165 16.87 -23.12 1.85
N ALA A 166 18.08 -22.72 2.23
CA ALA A 166 18.41 -21.33 2.56
C ALA A 166 18.17 -20.38 1.38
N ASN A 167 18.57 -20.77 0.17
CA ASN A 167 18.34 -20.00 -1.06
C ASN A 167 16.84 -19.85 -1.38
N LEU A 168 16.05 -20.92 -1.24
CA LEU A 168 14.60 -20.89 -1.44
C LEU A 168 13.90 -20.02 -0.41
N GLN A 169 14.31 -20.10 0.87
CA GLN A 169 13.78 -19.24 1.92
C GLN A 169 14.08 -17.76 1.65
N TYR A 170 15.31 -17.44 1.23
CA TYR A 170 15.66 -16.07 0.82
C TYR A 170 14.80 -15.57 -0.35
N ALA A 171 14.63 -16.40 -1.38
CA ALA A 171 13.77 -16.05 -2.52
C ALA A 171 12.31 -15.81 -2.10
N LEU A 172 11.78 -16.64 -1.19
CA LEU A 172 10.44 -16.48 -0.63
C LEU A 172 10.31 -15.17 0.15
N ARG A 173 11.22 -14.89 1.10
CA ARG A 173 11.21 -13.63 1.87
C ARG A 173 11.27 -12.41 0.97
N LYS A 174 12.12 -12.45 -0.06
CA LYS A 174 12.25 -11.37 -1.04
C LYS A 174 10.95 -11.15 -1.81
N SER A 175 10.26 -12.23 -2.18
CA SER A 175 8.99 -12.17 -2.89
C SER A 175 7.81 -11.76 -1.98
N GLU A 176 7.82 -12.13 -0.69
CA GLU A 176 6.90 -11.63 0.35
C GLU A 176 7.06 -10.12 0.55
N PHE A 177 8.30 -9.62 0.66
CA PHE A 177 8.60 -8.19 0.79
C PHE A 177 8.13 -7.40 -0.44
N ALA A 178 8.41 -7.92 -1.64
CA ALA A 178 7.91 -7.39 -2.90
C ALA A 178 6.38 -7.31 -2.94
N HIS A 179 5.70 -8.36 -2.46
CA HIS A 179 4.24 -8.40 -2.39
C HIS A 179 3.68 -7.34 -1.45
N LEU A 180 4.22 -7.24 -0.24
CA LEU A 180 3.78 -6.23 0.72
C LEU A 180 4.00 -4.82 0.17
N THR A 181 5.17 -4.56 -0.44
CA THR A 181 5.48 -3.26 -1.07
C THR A 181 4.44 -2.89 -2.13
N HIS A 182 4.15 -3.82 -3.03
CA HIS A 182 3.21 -3.60 -4.11
C HIS A 182 1.79 -3.40 -3.60
N GLN A 183 1.34 -4.23 -2.65
CA GLN A 183 0.02 -4.15 -2.05
C GLN A 183 -0.15 -2.84 -1.29
N LEU A 184 0.83 -2.43 -0.49
CA LEU A 184 0.81 -1.14 0.21
C LEU A 184 0.76 0.04 -0.79
N ALA A 185 1.53 -0.02 -1.89
CA ALA A 185 1.45 0.99 -2.95
C ALA A 185 0.03 1.13 -3.53
N VAL A 186 -0.60 -0.01 -3.83
CA VAL A 186 -1.96 -0.10 -4.37
C VAL A 186 -2.97 0.47 -3.39
N ASP A 187 -2.90 0.06 -2.12
CA ASP A 187 -3.82 0.49 -1.08
C ASP A 187 -3.70 2.00 -0.84
N LEU A 188 -2.48 2.50 -0.64
CA LEU A 188 -2.24 3.94 -0.43
C LEU A 188 -2.71 4.78 -1.61
N THR A 189 -2.47 4.32 -2.85
CA THR A 189 -2.96 5.01 -4.05
C THR A 189 -4.49 5.01 -4.11
N THR A 190 -5.13 3.90 -3.73
CA THR A 190 -6.59 3.79 -3.68
C THR A 190 -7.18 4.77 -2.65
N PHE A 191 -6.63 4.79 -1.43
CA PHE A 191 -7.07 5.71 -0.38
C PHE A 191 -6.80 7.17 -0.76
N TRP A 192 -5.68 7.47 -1.41
CA TRP A 192 -5.34 8.80 -1.90
C TRP A 192 -6.39 9.35 -2.86
N TYR A 193 -6.71 8.59 -3.91
CA TYR A 193 -7.70 9.03 -4.90
C TYR A 193 -9.13 9.01 -4.36
N ARG A 194 -9.42 8.16 -3.37
CA ARG A 194 -10.69 8.24 -2.63
C ARG A 194 -10.80 9.55 -1.87
N LEU A 195 -9.75 9.97 -1.14
CA LEU A 195 -9.73 11.25 -0.44
C LEU A 195 -9.90 12.42 -1.42
N HIS A 196 -9.17 12.41 -2.54
CA HIS A 196 -9.30 13.43 -3.58
C HIS A 196 -10.73 13.54 -4.13
N TYR A 197 -11.33 12.40 -4.46
CA TYR A 197 -12.72 12.34 -4.90
C TYR A 197 -13.69 12.92 -3.86
N GLN A 198 -13.56 12.53 -2.59
CA GLN A 198 -14.43 13.06 -1.51
C GLN A 198 -14.26 14.57 -1.30
N GLN A 199 -13.04 15.07 -1.48
CA GLN A 199 -12.73 16.50 -1.41
C GLN A 199 -13.39 17.27 -2.56
N LYS A 200 -13.29 16.78 -3.80
CA LYS A 200 -13.95 17.40 -4.96
C LYS A 200 -15.47 17.38 -4.86
N LEU A 201 -16.02 16.30 -4.30
CA LEU A 201 -17.44 16.22 -4.05
C LEU A 201 -17.89 17.23 -2.96
N LEU A 202 -17.10 17.42 -1.90
CA LEU A 202 -17.34 18.47 -0.91
C LEU A 202 -17.33 19.88 -1.55
N GLU A 203 -16.37 20.16 -2.42
CA GLU A 203 -16.30 21.44 -3.16
C GLU A 203 -17.56 21.68 -4.03
N LEU A 204 -18.12 20.62 -4.63
CA LEU A 204 -19.40 20.70 -5.34
C LEU A 204 -20.58 21.04 -4.43
N TYR A 205 -20.70 20.37 -3.28
CA TYR A 205 -21.77 20.65 -2.32
C TYR A 205 -21.65 22.05 -1.73
N GLN A 206 -20.43 22.53 -1.45
CA GLN A 206 -20.19 23.90 -1.00
C GLN A 206 -20.59 24.93 -2.07
N ARG A 207 -20.29 24.69 -3.36
CA ARG A 207 -20.79 25.54 -4.44
C ARG A 207 -22.32 25.59 -4.48
N ARG A 208 -22.98 24.45 -4.31
CA ARG A 208 -24.46 24.37 -4.26
C ARG A 208 -25.02 25.13 -3.06
N GLN A 209 -24.42 24.98 -1.89
CA GLN A 209 -24.77 25.71 -0.67
C GLN A 209 -24.64 27.23 -0.87
N ASN A 210 -23.54 27.69 -1.46
CA ASN A 210 -23.31 29.12 -1.76
C ASN A 210 -24.37 29.67 -2.73
N THR A 211 -24.69 28.93 -3.79
CA THR A 211 -25.77 29.28 -4.71
C THR A 211 -27.11 29.41 -3.96
N MET A 212 -27.44 28.43 -3.11
CA MET A 212 -28.70 28.44 -2.36
C MET A 212 -28.77 29.59 -1.34
N SER A 213 -27.67 29.85 -0.63
CA SER A 213 -27.55 30.97 0.30
C SER A 213 -27.76 32.32 -0.40
N ASN A 214 -27.17 32.50 -1.59
CA ASN A 214 -27.36 33.72 -2.36
C ASN A 214 -28.78 33.86 -2.90
N ALA A 215 -29.41 32.76 -3.33
CA ALA A 215 -30.79 32.77 -3.77
C ALA A 215 -31.77 33.06 -2.62
N LEU A 216 -31.49 32.57 -1.41
CA LEU A 216 -32.31 32.85 -0.23
C LEU A 216 -32.35 34.35 0.07
N LYS A 217 -31.23 35.08 -0.07
CA LYS A 217 -31.19 36.54 0.09
C LYS A 217 -32.14 37.25 -0.89
N VAL A 218 -32.19 36.78 -2.14
CA VAL A 218 -33.10 37.33 -3.17
C VAL A 218 -34.56 37.03 -2.81
N ILE A 219 -34.86 35.82 -2.35
CA ILE A 219 -36.19 35.42 -1.90
C ILE A 219 -36.63 36.24 -0.67
N GLU A 220 -35.75 36.43 0.31
CA GLU A 220 -36.04 37.27 1.49
C GLU A 220 -36.33 38.72 1.12
N GLN A 221 -35.59 39.30 0.18
CA GLN A 221 -35.89 40.63 -0.34
C GLN A 221 -37.25 40.69 -1.04
N LYS A 222 -37.61 39.67 -1.83
CA LYS A 222 -38.94 39.59 -2.46
C LYS A 222 -40.07 39.47 -1.45
N TYR A 223 -39.84 38.77 -0.33
CA TYR A 223 -40.80 38.67 0.77
C TYR A 223 -41.02 40.04 1.43
N GLN A 224 -39.94 40.79 1.70
CA GLN A 224 -40.03 42.16 2.23
C GLN A 224 -40.80 43.09 1.29
N GLN A 225 -40.70 42.86 -0.03
CA GLN A 225 -41.45 43.58 -1.06
C GLN A 225 -42.88 43.06 -1.26
N GLN A 226 -43.34 42.10 -0.44
CA GLN A 226 -44.67 41.47 -0.52
C GLN A 226 -44.95 40.78 -1.87
N GLN A 227 -43.90 40.35 -2.58
CA GLN A 227 -44.02 39.65 -3.87
C GLN A 227 -44.13 38.13 -3.71
N ILE A 228 -43.85 37.62 -2.51
CA ILE A 228 -43.95 36.19 -2.17
C ILE A 228 -44.51 36.03 -0.76
N ASP A 229 -45.13 34.86 -0.51
CA ASP A 229 -45.72 34.54 0.79
C ASP A 229 -44.72 33.89 1.76
N MET A 230 -45.06 33.90 3.05
CA MET A 230 -44.24 33.29 4.10
C MET A 230 -44.07 31.77 3.91
N SER A 231 -45.06 31.07 3.35
CA SER A 231 -44.95 29.63 3.07
C SER A 231 -43.85 29.32 2.04
N ALA A 232 -43.70 30.16 1.02
CA ALA A 232 -42.63 30.01 0.03
C ALA A 232 -41.26 30.32 0.64
N LEU A 233 -41.17 31.36 1.48
CA LEU A 233 -39.94 31.68 2.20
C LEU A 233 -39.52 30.55 3.16
N SER A 234 -40.45 29.96 3.91
CA SER A 234 -40.13 28.87 4.84
C SER A 234 -39.69 27.61 4.10
N ALA A 235 -40.33 27.28 2.97
CA ALA A 235 -39.90 26.17 2.12
C ALA A 235 -38.46 26.36 1.63
N PHE A 236 -38.10 27.56 1.18
CA PHE A 236 -36.76 27.87 0.71
C PHE A 236 -35.71 27.84 1.85
N ARG A 237 -36.07 28.33 3.04
CA ARG A 237 -35.20 28.24 4.24
C ARG A 237 -34.94 26.79 4.64
N ASN A 238 -35.98 25.95 4.63
CA ASN A 238 -35.84 24.52 4.93
C ASN A 238 -34.94 23.83 3.90
N GLU A 239 -35.05 24.18 2.62
CA GLU A 239 -34.17 23.65 1.58
C GLU A 239 -32.71 24.09 1.77
N ALA A 240 -32.48 25.36 2.14
CA ALA A 240 -31.15 25.86 2.47
C ALA A 240 -30.51 25.12 3.67
N LEU A 241 -31.28 24.90 4.75
CA LEU A 241 -30.82 24.12 5.91
C LEU A 241 -30.46 22.67 5.54
N ALA A 242 -31.23 22.04 4.65
CA ALA A 242 -30.92 20.69 4.17
C ALA A 242 -29.57 20.64 3.43
N PHE A 243 -29.19 21.69 2.70
CA PHE A 243 -27.86 21.76 2.07
C PHE A 243 -26.72 21.96 3.07
N ASP A 244 -26.94 22.74 4.13
CA ASP A 244 -25.95 22.88 5.22
C ASP A 244 -25.66 21.52 5.88
N GLU A 245 -26.72 20.75 6.15
CA GLU A 245 -26.59 19.40 6.68
C GLU A 245 -25.85 18.46 5.71
N GLU A 246 -26.15 18.54 4.41
CA GLU A 246 -25.46 17.75 3.38
C GLU A 246 -23.96 18.06 3.33
N VAL A 247 -23.58 19.34 3.37
CA VAL A 247 -22.17 19.77 3.40
C VAL A 247 -21.46 19.24 4.63
N ASN A 248 -22.11 19.28 5.81
CA ASN A 248 -21.52 18.76 7.05
C ASN A 248 -21.37 17.23 7.01
N ARG A 249 -22.34 16.52 6.44
CA ARG A 249 -22.26 15.08 6.22
C ARG A 249 -21.11 14.74 5.29
N GLN A 250 -21.00 15.43 4.15
CA GLN A 250 -19.93 15.21 3.19
C GLN A 250 -18.56 15.55 3.76
N ARG A 251 -18.44 16.61 4.58
CA ARG A 251 -17.21 16.95 5.31
C ARG A 251 -16.77 15.78 6.20
N SER A 252 -17.71 15.22 6.95
CA SER A 252 -17.44 14.05 7.80
C SER A 252 -17.00 12.82 6.98
N VAL A 253 -17.55 12.61 5.79
CA VAL A 253 -17.13 11.53 4.87
C VAL A 253 -15.70 11.77 4.36
N ARG A 254 -15.36 13.00 3.98
CA ARG A 254 -14.00 13.38 3.58
C ARG A 254 -13.01 13.18 4.72
N ASP A 255 -13.36 13.60 5.93
CA ASP A 255 -12.49 13.47 7.12
C ASP A 255 -12.25 12.00 7.50
N LYS A 256 -13.27 11.13 7.34
CA LYS A 256 -13.09 9.67 7.45
C LYS A 256 -12.14 9.11 6.39
N ALA A 257 -12.31 9.50 5.12
CA ALA A 257 -11.42 9.07 4.05
C ALA A 257 -9.97 9.51 4.29
N LYS A 258 -9.78 10.71 4.87
CA LYS A 258 -8.48 11.19 5.33
C LYS A 258 -7.93 10.28 6.41
N ALA A 259 -8.68 10.04 7.49
CA ALA A 259 -8.24 9.19 8.59
C ALA A 259 -7.88 7.75 8.15
N ASP A 260 -8.64 7.17 7.21
CA ASP A 260 -8.37 5.85 6.63
C ASP A 260 -7.02 5.82 5.89
N LEU A 261 -6.71 6.87 5.10
CA LEU A 261 -5.42 7.00 4.40
C LEU A 261 -4.24 7.02 5.39
N PHE A 262 -4.33 7.83 6.44
CA PHE A 262 -3.25 7.92 7.44
C PHE A 262 -3.05 6.62 8.20
N ARG A 263 -4.16 5.97 8.58
CA ARG A 263 -4.11 4.66 9.25
C ARG A 263 -3.40 3.63 8.37
N GLN A 264 -3.73 3.57 7.08
CA GLN A 264 -3.09 2.64 6.16
C GLN A 264 -1.60 2.95 5.97
N ALA A 265 -1.23 4.23 5.97
CA ALA A 265 0.17 4.65 5.86
C ALA A 265 1.00 4.33 7.12
N GLY A 266 0.34 4.11 8.26
CA GLY A 266 0.98 3.84 9.54
C GLY A 266 1.28 5.11 10.35
N PHE A 267 0.59 6.24 10.08
CA PHE A 267 0.79 7.51 10.78
C PHE A 267 -0.47 8.02 11.46
N THR A 268 -0.26 8.91 12.43
CA THR A 268 -1.33 9.76 12.98
C THR A 268 -1.44 11.05 12.15
N ASP A 269 -2.66 11.59 12.02
CA ASP A 269 -2.93 12.87 11.35
C ASP A 269 -2.37 14.02 12.22
N ASP A 270 -1.08 14.31 12.07
CA ASP A 270 -0.42 15.47 12.69
C ASP A 270 -0.09 16.54 11.65
N SER A 271 0.00 17.78 12.11
CA SER A 271 0.23 18.99 11.32
C SER A 271 1.54 19.02 10.52
N ASP A 272 2.53 18.20 10.90
CA ASP A 272 3.80 18.04 10.19
C ASP A 272 3.78 16.98 9.08
N THR A 273 2.66 16.29 8.87
CA THR A 273 2.58 15.31 7.78
C THR A 273 2.55 16.01 6.41
N PRO A 274 3.25 15.49 5.37
CA PRO A 274 3.26 16.08 4.03
C PRO A 274 1.86 16.31 3.44
N VAL A 275 0.89 15.51 3.90
CA VAL A 275 -0.52 15.54 3.48
C VAL A 275 -1.24 16.83 3.88
N ALA A 276 -0.82 17.49 4.97
CA ALA A 276 -1.42 18.75 5.42
C ALA A 276 -1.25 19.90 4.41
N ARG A 277 -0.34 19.75 3.43
CA ARG A 277 -0.04 20.75 2.39
C ARG A 277 -0.50 20.35 0.99
N ILE A 278 -1.23 19.24 0.84
CA ILE A 278 -1.68 18.76 -0.48
C ILE A 278 -2.59 19.77 -1.12
N GLN A 279 -2.25 20.14 -2.35
CA GLN A 279 -3.14 20.88 -3.22
C GLN A 279 -3.89 19.88 -4.09
N PHE A 280 -5.21 19.82 -3.92
CA PHE A 280 -6.07 18.91 -4.69
C PHE A 280 -6.26 19.46 -6.12
N ALA A 281 -5.23 19.33 -6.94
CA ALA A 281 -5.27 19.67 -8.36
C ALA A 281 -6.20 18.73 -9.14
N THR A 282 -6.77 19.20 -10.24
CA THR A 282 -7.52 18.33 -11.15
C THR A 282 -6.55 17.36 -11.81
N PHE A 283 -6.63 16.07 -11.49
CA PHE A 283 -5.77 15.05 -12.10
C PHE A 283 -6.37 14.56 -13.41
N SER A 284 -5.51 14.31 -14.39
CA SER A 284 -5.87 13.76 -15.70
C SER A 284 -5.13 12.45 -15.91
N LEU A 285 -5.88 11.36 -16.11
CA LEU A 285 -5.30 10.07 -16.44
C LEU A 285 -5.12 9.94 -17.95
N ALA A 286 -3.89 9.67 -18.37
CA ALA A 286 -3.60 9.22 -19.73
C ALA A 286 -4.42 7.96 -20.06
N ASP A 287 -4.90 7.81 -21.30
CA ASP A 287 -5.55 6.58 -21.73
C ASP A 287 -4.54 5.41 -21.67
N ILE A 288 -4.99 4.22 -21.27
CA ILE A 288 -4.17 3.02 -21.46
C ILE A 288 -4.10 2.84 -22.98
N PRO A 289 -2.91 2.87 -23.61
CA PRO A 289 -2.82 2.58 -25.03
C PRO A 289 -3.49 1.22 -25.26
N GLU A 290 -4.34 1.10 -26.28
CA GLU A 290 -5.11 -0.12 -26.64
C GLU A 290 -4.21 -1.33 -27.03
N LYS A 291 -2.94 -1.32 -26.61
CA LYS A 291 -1.96 -2.36 -26.84
C LYS A 291 -2.32 -3.64 -26.11
N GLN A 292 -2.13 -4.72 -26.84
CA GLN A 292 -2.06 -6.12 -26.44
C GLN A 292 -1.37 -6.29 -25.08
N LEU A 293 -2.15 -6.57 -24.04
CA LEU A 293 -1.61 -6.90 -22.72
C LEU A 293 -1.24 -8.38 -22.72
N HIS A 294 0.03 -8.69 -22.47
CA HIS A 294 0.48 -10.07 -22.46
C HIS A 294 0.25 -10.70 -21.08
N SER A 295 -0.22 -11.95 -21.04
CA SER A 295 -0.29 -12.74 -19.79
C SER A 295 1.07 -12.88 -19.10
N ALA A 296 2.17 -12.63 -19.82
CA ALA A 296 3.52 -12.53 -19.27
C ALA A 296 3.66 -11.44 -18.18
N TYR A 297 2.82 -10.40 -18.18
CA TYR A 297 2.79 -9.43 -17.08
C TYR A 297 2.31 -10.06 -15.77
N LEU A 298 1.38 -11.03 -15.82
CA LEU A 298 0.91 -11.73 -14.64
C LEU A 298 2.02 -12.55 -13.97
N ALA A 299 3.01 -13.04 -14.73
CA ALA A 299 4.18 -13.73 -14.17
C ALA A 299 5.09 -12.82 -13.32
N ARG A 300 4.90 -11.49 -13.39
CA ARG A 300 5.60 -10.53 -12.52
C ARG A 300 4.91 -10.36 -11.16
N SER A 301 3.68 -10.86 -11.03
CA SER A 301 2.90 -10.76 -9.80
C SER A 301 3.58 -11.53 -8.68
N SER A 302 3.88 -10.84 -7.59
CA SER A 302 4.65 -11.37 -6.45
C SER A 302 3.90 -12.46 -5.67
N ASP A 303 2.57 -12.42 -5.66
CA ASP A 303 1.71 -13.44 -5.06
C ASP A 303 1.72 -14.77 -5.83
N LEU A 304 1.67 -14.73 -7.16
CA LEU A 304 1.87 -15.89 -8.03
C LEU A 304 3.28 -16.46 -7.86
N ASN A 305 4.28 -15.60 -7.72
CA ASN A 305 5.64 -16.01 -7.43
C ASN A 305 5.76 -16.67 -6.04
N ASN A 306 5.11 -16.13 -5.00
CA ASN A 306 5.06 -16.74 -3.67
C ASN A 306 4.41 -18.13 -3.70
N ALA A 307 3.26 -18.24 -4.38
CA ALA A 307 2.55 -19.52 -4.51
C ALA A 307 3.39 -20.55 -5.29
N TRP A 308 4.10 -20.13 -6.34
CA TRP A 308 5.01 -21.01 -7.08
C TRP A 308 6.23 -21.42 -6.25
N LEU A 309 6.83 -20.50 -5.48
CA LEU A 309 7.96 -20.79 -4.59
C LEU A 309 7.54 -21.78 -3.47
N ALA A 310 6.32 -21.68 -2.96
CA ALA A 310 5.78 -22.64 -2.00
C ALA A 310 5.64 -24.05 -2.60
N VAL A 311 5.18 -24.16 -3.86
CA VAL A 311 5.17 -25.44 -4.58
C VAL A 311 6.60 -25.94 -4.80
N LEU A 312 7.53 -25.07 -5.23
CA LEU A 312 8.92 -25.43 -5.49
C LEU A 312 9.65 -25.94 -4.23
N GLN A 313 9.33 -25.38 -3.06
CA GLN A 313 9.88 -25.82 -1.78
C GLN A 313 9.43 -27.24 -1.42
N GLN A 314 8.20 -27.60 -1.78
CA GLN A 314 7.62 -28.92 -1.53
C GLN A 314 8.01 -29.95 -2.59
N ASP A 315 7.96 -29.58 -3.87
CA ASP A 315 8.16 -30.47 -5.02
C ASP A 315 8.64 -29.68 -6.26
N SER A 316 9.91 -29.87 -6.62
CA SER A 316 10.50 -29.19 -7.78
C SER A 316 10.01 -29.69 -9.13
N ILE A 317 9.65 -30.97 -9.25
CA ILE A 317 9.16 -31.54 -10.52
C ILE A 317 7.76 -30.98 -10.80
N ALA A 318 6.89 -30.93 -9.79
CA ALA A 318 5.58 -30.31 -9.91
C ALA A 318 5.68 -28.81 -10.28
N ALA A 319 6.61 -28.07 -9.65
CA ALA A 319 6.83 -26.66 -9.95
C ALA A 319 7.30 -26.40 -11.39
N GLU A 320 8.14 -27.27 -11.95
CA GLU A 320 8.57 -27.21 -13.37
C GLU A 320 7.41 -27.48 -14.33
N HIS A 321 6.57 -28.48 -14.03
CA HIS A 321 5.36 -28.75 -14.80
C HIS A 321 4.40 -27.56 -14.82
N ILE A 322 4.15 -26.94 -13.66
CA ILE A 322 3.33 -25.72 -13.57
C ILE A 322 3.91 -24.60 -14.43
N ARG A 323 5.22 -24.34 -14.32
CA ARG A 323 5.88 -23.29 -15.09
C ARG A 323 5.78 -23.52 -16.60
N SER A 324 5.91 -24.77 -17.05
CA SER A 324 5.78 -25.14 -18.46
C SER A 324 4.37 -24.91 -19.02
N ARG A 325 3.35 -24.97 -18.16
CA ARG A 325 1.93 -24.80 -18.52
C ARG A 325 1.43 -23.37 -18.44
N PHE A 326 2.27 -22.42 -18.02
CA PHE A 326 1.88 -21.01 -17.89
C PHE A 326 1.28 -20.49 -19.21
N PRO A 327 0.07 -19.90 -19.18
CA PRO A 327 -0.61 -19.49 -20.38
C PRO A 327 0.14 -18.34 -21.05
N LYS A 328 0.45 -18.50 -22.35
CA LYS A 328 0.95 -17.44 -23.22
C LYS A 328 -0.24 -16.89 -24.01
N ILE A 329 -0.95 -15.94 -23.43
CA ILE A 329 -2.18 -15.35 -23.96
C ILE A 329 -1.93 -13.88 -24.20
N ILE A 330 -2.42 -13.39 -25.33
CA ILE A 330 -2.54 -11.96 -25.59
C ILE A 330 -3.95 -11.56 -25.18
N MET A 331 -4.06 -10.74 -24.15
CA MET A 331 -5.33 -10.14 -23.72
C MET A 331 -5.56 -8.93 -24.61
N ASN A 332 -6.47 -9.09 -25.58
CA ASN A 332 -6.95 -8.00 -26.42
C ASN A 332 -8.22 -7.43 -25.79
N PRO A 333 -8.33 -6.10 -25.61
CA PRO A 333 -9.57 -5.47 -25.18
C PRO A 333 -10.69 -5.50 -26.26
N ASP A 334 -10.47 -5.98 -27.49
CA ASP A 334 -11.56 -6.18 -28.46
C ASP A 334 -12.48 -7.37 -28.10
N ILE A 335 -13.73 -7.03 -27.77
CA ILE A 335 -14.66 -7.76 -26.90
C ILE A 335 -15.41 -8.93 -27.56
N GLU A 336 -15.32 -9.14 -28.88
CA GLU A 336 -16.22 -10.12 -29.52
C GLU A 336 -15.86 -11.58 -29.28
N LYS A 337 -14.62 -11.87 -28.87
CA LYS A 337 -14.12 -13.24 -28.69
C LYS A 337 -13.30 -13.35 -27.41
N GLY A 338 -13.94 -13.04 -26.27
CA GLY A 338 -13.38 -13.20 -24.93
C GLY A 338 -12.72 -14.56 -24.71
N LEU A 339 -11.95 -14.70 -23.63
CA LEU A 339 -11.16 -15.90 -23.42
C LEU A 339 -12.05 -17.15 -23.34
N ASN A 340 -11.64 -18.24 -24.00
CA ASN A 340 -12.31 -19.52 -23.85
C ASN A 340 -11.94 -20.13 -22.49
N TRP A 341 -12.71 -19.76 -21.46
CA TRP A 341 -12.50 -20.16 -20.08
C TRP A 341 -12.54 -21.66 -19.85
N GLN A 342 -13.38 -22.39 -20.58
CA GLN A 342 -13.48 -23.85 -20.49
C GLN A 342 -12.16 -24.51 -20.91
N ARG A 343 -11.59 -24.09 -22.05
CA ARG A 343 -10.32 -24.62 -22.56
C ARG A 343 -9.13 -24.24 -21.66
N LEU A 344 -9.17 -23.06 -21.04
CA LEU A 344 -8.14 -22.63 -20.09
C LEU A 344 -8.20 -23.42 -18.79
N GLN A 345 -9.41 -23.64 -18.26
CA GLN A 345 -9.62 -24.44 -17.06
C GLN A 345 -9.16 -25.89 -17.27
N GLU A 346 -9.48 -26.50 -18.41
CA GLU A 346 -9.01 -27.84 -18.77
C GLU A 346 -7.47 -27.90 -18.80
N LYS A 347 -6.82 -26.92 -19.43
CA LYS A 347 -5.35 -26.86 -19.52
C LYS A 347 -4.66 -26.63 -18.18
N LEU A 348 -5.29 -25.89 -17.27
CA LEU A 348 -4.77 -25.56 -15.94
C LEU A 348 -5.13 -26.60 -14.87
N SER A 349 -6.09 -27.49 -15.16
CA SER A 349 -6.43 -28.59 -14.27
C SER A 349 -5.26 -29.57 -14.18
N ILE A 350 -4.82 -29.83 -12.94
CA ILE A 350 -3.78 -30.80 -12.63
C ILE A 350 -4.44 -31.85 -11.75
N GLN A 351 -4.65 -33.05 -12.31
CA GLN A 351 -4.98 -34.24 -11.54
C GLN A 351 -3.66 -34.80 -10.99
N SER A 352 -3.45 -34.71 -9.67
CA SER A 352 -2.34 -35.36 -8.98
C SER A 352 -2.85 -36.15 -7.76
N ASP A 353 -2.23 -37.29 -7.48
CA ASP A 353 -2.66 -38.27 -6.47
C ASP A 353 -1.93 -38.12 -5.10
N SER A 354 -1.39 -36.95 -4.75
CA SER A 354 -0.57 -36.78 -3.53
C SER A 354 -0.93 -35.54 -2.69
N GLU A 355 -0.36 -35.40 -1.49
CA GLU A 355 -0.53 -34.21 -0.62
C GLU A 355 -0.11 -32.88 -1.31
N ASN A 356 0.72 -32.96 -2.36
CA ASN A 356 1.12 -31.81 -3.20
C ASN A 356 -0.06 -31.20 -3.97
N THR A 357 -1.18 -31.92 -4.08
CA THR A 357 -2.39 -31.48 -4.77
C THR A 357 -2.95 -30.16 -4.24
N ARG A 358 -2.85 -29.87 -2.93
CA ARG A 358 -3.42 -28.63 -2.36
C ARG A 358 -2.70 -27.37 -2.82
N LEU A 359 -1.36 -27.35 -2.79
CA LEU A 359 -0.57 -26.19 -3.20
C LEU A 359 -0.67 -25.95 -4.71
N ILE A 360 -0.70 -27.03 -5.49
CA ILE A 360 -0.88 -26.99 -6.95
C ILE A 360 -2.27 -26.45 -7.31
N GLN A 361 -3.32 -26.96 -6.67
CA GLN A 361 -4.69 -26.46 -6.86
C GLN A 361 -4.81 -25.00 -6.46
N PHE A 362 -4.19 -24.60 -5.35
CA PHE A 362 -4.14 -23.21 -4.92
C PHE A 362 -3.49 -22.32 -6.00
N TYR A 363 -2.30 -22.66 -6.49
CA TYR A 363 -1.63 -21.91 -7.55
C TYR A 363 -2.49 -21.81 -8.83
N SER A 364 -3.04 -22.95 -9.30
CA SER A 364 -3.86 -22.96 -10.52
C SER A 364 -5.13 -22.11 -10.35
N SER A 365 -5.78 -22.17 -9.19
CA SER A 365 -6.96 -21.33 -8.90
C SER A 365 -6.62 -19.84 -8.83
N LEU A 366 -5.48 -19.49 -8.21
CA LEU A 366 -4.98 -18.12 -8.14
C LEU A 366 -4.71 -17.55 -9.54
N LEU A 367 -4.03 -18.31 -10.40
CA LEU A 367 -3.75 -17.93 -11.78
C LEU A 367 -5.03 -17.76 -12.61
N PHE A 368 -5.97 -18.69 -12.47
CA PHE A 368 -7.25 -18.64 -13.17
C PHE A 368 -8.06 -17.40 -12.76
N ASN A 369 -8.23 -17.18 -11.46
CA ASN A 369 -8.95 -16.02 -10.93
C ASN A 369 -8.28 -14.72 -11.37
N ARG A 370 -6.94 -14.67 -11.34
CA ARG A 370 -6.18 -13.50 -11.78
C ARG A 370 -6.42 -13.16 -13.25
N LEU A 371 -6.45 -14.17 -14.12
CA LEU A 371 -6.78 -13.98 -15.53
C LEU A 371 -8.22 -13.45 -15.68
N ALA A 372 -9.18 -14.04 -14.97
CA ALA A 372 -10.58 -13.66 -15.04
C ALA A 372 -10.80 -12.22 -14.57
N ASP A 373 -10.20 -11.85 -13.44
CA ASP A 373 -10.25 -10.50 -12.88
C ASP A 373 -9.61 -9.49 -13.83
N THR A 374 -8.51 -9.86 -14.50
CA THR A 374 -7.83 -8.99 -15.47
C THR A 374 -8.71 -8.74 -16.69
N GLU A 375 -9.32 -9.78 -17.29
CA GLU A 375 -10.24 -9.61 -18.41
C GLU A 375 -11.44 -8.75 -18.01
N ASN A 376 -12.06 -9.04 -16.85
CA ASN A 376 -13.18 -8.26 -16.34
C ASN A 376 -12.82 -6.79 -16.14
N ASN A 377 -11.65 -6.50 -15.56
CA ASN A 377 -11.21 -5.12 -15.36
C ASN A 377 -10.88 -4.40 -16.67
N LEU A 378 -10.36 -5.09 -17.70
CA LEU A 378 -10.13 -4.49 -19.02
C LEU A 378 -11.44 -4.16 -19.75
N LEU A 379 -12.43 -5.06 -19.68
CA LEU A 379 -13.76 -4.81 -20.23
C LEU A 379 -14.45 -3.65 -19.50
N GLN A 380 -14.33 -3.60 -18.18
CA GLN A 380 -14.82 -2.48 -17.37
C GLN A 380 -14.12 -1.17 -17.74
N HIS A 381 -12.79 -1.19 -17.94
CA HIS A 381 -12.02 -0.01 -18.34
C HIS A 381 -12.60 0.67 -19.57
N GLN A 382 -12.84 -0.10 -20.65
CA GLN A 382 -13.41 0.44 -21.89
C GLN A 382 -14.81 1.00 -21.67
N ARG A 383 -15.68 0.28 -20.94
CA ARG A 383 -17.05 0.74 -20.65
C ARG A 383 -17.03 2.05 -19.86
N ILE A 384 -16.19 2.15 -18.83
CA ILE A 384 -16.04 3.37 -18.01
C ILE A 384 -15.48 4.50 -18.87
N LEU A 385 -14.46 4.26 -19.69
CA LEU A 385 -13.87 5.28 -20.57
C LEU A 385 -14.91 5.86 -21.54
N GLN A 386 -15.74 5.02 -22.16
CA GLN A 386 -16.81 5.47 -23.05
C GLN A 386 -17.87 6.29 -22.31
N ARG A 387 -18.29 5.86 -21.11
CA ARG A 387 -19.23 6.62 -20.27
C ARG A 387 -18.64 7.95 -19.82
N TYR A 388 -17.36 7.97 -19.46
CA TYR A 388 -16.64 9.17 -19.06
C TYR A 388 -16.58 10.18 -20.20
N LYS A 389 -16.15 9.77 -21.41
CA LYS A 389 -16.12 10.65 -22.60
C LYS A 389 -17.50 11.27 -22.90
N LYS A 390 -18.57 10.47 -22.83
CA LYS A 390 -19.95 10.98 -22.99
C LYS A 390 -20.36 11.95 -21.87
N SER A 391 -20.00 11.65 -20.61
CA SER A 391 -20.31 12.52 -19.46
C SER A 391 -19.64 13.90 -19.58
N LEU A 392 -18.42 13.96 -20.13
CA LEU A 392 -17.74 15.23 -20.38
C LEU A 392 -18.47 16.09 -21.42
N GLN A 393 -18.97 15.47 -22.49
CA GLN A 393 -19.79 16.16 -23.50
C GLN A 393 -21.09 16.69 -22.87
N VAL A 394 -21.78 15.88 -22.06
CA VAL A 394 -23.00 16.30 -21.34
C VAL A 394 -22.69 17.47 -20.40
N LEU A 395 -21.61 17.37 -19.62
CA LEU A 395 -21.19 18.43 -18.71
C LEU A 395 -20.89 19.73 -19.45
N GLN A 396 -20.21 19.67 -20.59
CA GLN A 396 -19.95 20.84 -21.42
C GLN A 396 -21.25 21.52 -21.86
N VAL A 397 -22.19 20.75 -22.42
CA VAL A 397 -23.50 21.28 -22.83
C VAL A 397 -24.24 21.91 -21.64
N LYS A 398 -24.19 21.29 -20.46
CA LYS A 398 -24.83 21.82 -19.25
C LYS A 398 -24.18 23.11 -18.73
N ARG A 399 -22.87 23.26 -18.88
CA ARG A 399 -22.16 24.51 -18.57
C ARG A 399 -22.58 25.63 -19.50
N GLU A 400 -22.55 25.39 -20.81
CA GLU A 400 -22.98 26.36 -21.83
C GLU A 400 -24.45 26.76 -21.64
N GLN A 401 -25.32 25.80 -21.34
CA GLN A 401 -26.72 26.06 -21.01
C GLN A 401 -26.84 26.96 -19.76
N THR A 402 -26.11 26.65 -18.69
CA THR A 402 -26.14 27.43 -17.44
C THR A 402 -25.70 28.88 -17.66
N GLU A 403 -24.65 29.09 -18.44
CA GLU A 403 -24.16 30.43 -18.78
C GLU A 403 -25.17 31.22 -19.62
N SER A 404 -25.80 30.56 -20.59
CA SER A 404 -26.86 31.17 -21.39
C SER A 404 -28.05 31.58 -20.54
N GLU A 405 -28.53 30.69 -19.67
CA GLU A 405 -29.66 30.96 -18.78
C GLU A 405 -29.30 32.04 -17.73
N LEU A 406 -28.06 32.09 -17.25
CA LEU A 406 -27.61 33.18 -16.38
C LEU A 406 -27.72 34.55 -17.07
N ARG A 407 -27.32 34.66 -18.34
CA ARG A 407 -27.46 35.91 -19.11
C ARG A 407 -28.93 36.31 -19.28
N LYS A 408 -29.81 35.34 -19.56
CA LYS A 408 -31.25 35.59 -19.64
C LYS A 408 -31.85 36.02 -18.31
N PHE A 409 -31.41 35.42 -17.20
CA PHE A 409 -31.85 35.80 -15.86
C PHE A 409 -31.45 37.25 -15.54
N GLN A 410 -30.21 37.64 -15.86
CA GLN A 410 -29.72 39.01 -15.69
C GLN A 410 -30.52 40.02 -16.53
N ALA A 411 -31.01 39.62 -17.70
CA ALA A 411 -31.89 40.41 -18.54
C ALA A 411 -33.38 40.38 -18.10
N GLY A 412 -33.72 39.65 -17.03
CA GLY A 412 -35.09 39.50 -16.54
C GLY A 412 -35.98 38.59 -17.40
N LEU A 413 -35.39 37.81 -18.31
CA LEU A 413 -36.13 36.96 -19.26
C LEU A 413 -36.55 35.60 -18.68
N ILE A 414 -35.91 35.14 -17.62
CA ILE A 414 -36.24 33.89 -16.93
C ILE A 414 -36.34 34.10 -15.42
N SER A 415 -36.98 33.16 -14.73
CA SER A 415 -37.13 33.20 -13.28
C SER A 415 -35.87 32.71 -12.55
N LEU A 416 -35.75 33.08 -11.26
CA LEU A 416 -34.71 32.54 -10.38
C LEU A 416 -34.80 31.02 -10.25
N GLN A 417 -36.02 30.47 -10.21
CA GLN A 417 -36.24 29.04 -10.08
C GLN A 417 -35.70 28.26 -11.30
N GLU A 418 -35.88 28.82 -12.49
CA GLU A 418 -35.35 28.25 -13.74
C GLU A 418 -33.81 28.26 -13.75
N LEU A 419 -33.20 29.37 -13.33
CA LEU A 419 -31.74 29.46 -13.17
C LEU A 419 -31.22 28.41 -12.17
N LEU A 420 -31.86 28.28 -11.01
CA LEU A 420 -31.47 27.30 -9.98
C LEU A 420 -31.61 25.87 -10.47
N TYR A 421 -32.66 25.57 -11.24
CA TYR A 421 -32.86 24.24 -11.84
C TYR A 421 -31.72 23.88 -12.80
N VAL A 422 -31.34 24.79 -13.70
CA VAL A 422 -30.26 24.54 -14.66
C VAL A 422 -28.89 24.44 -13.97
N GLN A 423 -28.62 25.29 -12.97
CA GLN A 423 -27.41 25.20 -12.15
C GLN A 423 -27.32 23.86 -11.41
N LYS A 424 -28.42 23.39 -10.80
CA LYS A 424 -28.48 22.07 -10.17
C LYS A 424 -28.16 20.97 -11.18
N SER A 425 -28.78 20.99 -12.36
CA SER A 425 -28.54 19.99 -13.41
C SER A 425 -27.08 19.99 -13.88
N MET A 426 -26.41 21.14 -13.93
CA MET A 426 -24.98 21.24 -14.25
C MET A 426 -24.10 20.66 -13.15
N LEU A 427 -24.37 20.96 -11.88
CA LEU A 427 -23.63 20.38 -10.74
C LEU A 427 -23.81 18.86 -10.64
N GLU A 428 -25.00 18.34 -10.95
CA GLU A 428 -25.26 16.90 -11.04
C GLU A 428 -24.46 16.24 -12.16
N ALA A 429 -24.38 16.87 -13.33
CA ALA A 429 -23.53 16.39 -14.43
C ALA A 429 -22.03 16.41 -14.05
N GLU A 430 -21.59 17.41 -13.30
CA GLU A 430 -20.22 17.49 -12.80
C GLU A 430 -19.92 16.38 -11.80
N ALA A 431 -20.84 16.09 -10.87
CA ALA A 431 -20.72 14.98 -9.93
C ALA A 431 -20.63 13.63 -10.65
N ILE A 432 -21.43 13.40 -11.70
CA ILE A 432 -21.38 12.18 -12.51
C ILE A 432 -20.01 12.04 -13.21
N ALA A 433 -19.49 13.12 -13.78
CA ALA A 433 -18.19 13.10 -14.45
C ALA A 433 -17.04 12.80 -13.45
N LEU A 434 -17.12 13.35 -12.24
CA LEU A 434 -16.16 13.06 -11.16
C LEU A 434 -16.23 11.61 -10.68
N GLU A 435 -17.43 11.07 -10.48
CA GLU A 435 -17.62 9.65 -10.10
C GLU A 435 -17.02 8.72 -11.17
N LEU A 436 -17.28 8.99 -12.46
CA LEU A 436 -16.71 8.20 -13.56
C LEU A 436 -15.18 8.31 -13.63
N LEU A 437 -14.62 9.49 -13.34
CA LEU A 437 -13.18 9.67 -13.23
C LEU A 437 -12.60 8.84 -12.08
N TYR A 438 -13.23 8.86 -10.91
CA TYR A 438 -12.83 8.04 -9.76
C TYR A 438 -12.91 6.54 -10.08
N GLN A 439 -13.99 6.08 -10.69
CA GLN A 439 -14.12 4.68 -11.14
C GLN A 439 -13.03 4.27 -12.13
N ARG A 440 -12.69 5.14 -13.10
CA ARG A 440 -11.61 4.91 -14.06
C ARG A 440 -10.25 4.80 -13.35
N THR A 441 -10.03 5.64 -12.35
CA THR A 441 -8.81 5.66 -11.53
C THR A 441 -8.68 4.37 -10.72
N SER A 442 -9.75 4.00 -10.01
CA SER A 442 -9.82 2.78 -9.20
C SER A 442 -9.61 1.53 -10.05
N ASN A 443 -10.30 1.41 -11.18
CA ASN A 443 -10.10 0.32 -12.13
C ASN A 443 -8.65 0.26 -12.66
N ARG A 444 -8.00 1.41 -12.89
CA ARG A 444 -6.60 1.42 -13.34
C ARG A 444 -5.63 0.99 -12.25
N ILE A 445 -5.84 1.41 -11.00
CA ILE A 445 -5.07 0.92 -9.85
C ILE A 445 -5.23 -0.60 -9.72
N GLU A 446 -6.45 -1.09 -9.86
CA GLU A 446 -6.74 -2.52 -9.82
C GLU A 446 -6.04 -3.29 -10.94
N LEU A 447 -6.03 -2.75 -12.16
CA LEU A 447 -5.24 -3.34 -13.25
C LEU A 447 -3.74 -3.41 -12.90
N TYR A 448 -3.18 -2.39 -12.23
CA TYR A 448 -1.77 -2.42 -11.82
C TYR A 448 -1.54 -3.48 -10.74
N ARG A 449 -2.48 -3.62 -9.80
CA ARG A 449 -2.49 -4.70 -8.80
C ARG A 449 -2.47 -6.08 -9.45
N LEU A 450 -3.36 -6.31 -10.41
CA LEU A 450 -3.51 -7.59 -11.07
C LEU A 450 -2.26 -7.94 -11.91
N MET A 451 -1.66 -6.96 -12.58
CA MET A 451 -0.49 -7.15 -13.46
C MET A 451 0.87 -7.02 -12.76
N GLY A 452 0.91 -6.95 -11.42
CA GLY A 452 2.17 -6.87 -10.67
C GLY A 452 2.96 -5.59 -10.93
N GLY A 453 2.27 -4.48 -11.23
CA GLY A 453 2.86 -3.15 -11.38
C GLY A 453 3.29 -2.77 -12.80
N ALA A 454 2.93 -3.53 -13.84
CA ALA A 454 3.26 -3.19 -15.23
C ALA A 454 2.06 -3.35 -16.17
N ILE A 455 1.64 -2.23 -16.78
CA ILE A 455 0.59 -2.18 -17.83
C ILE A 455 1.12 -1.53 -19.11
N LEU A 456 2.14 -0.68 -18.97
CA LEU A 456 2.84 -0.05 -20.09
C LEU A 456 4.16 -0.80 -20.35
N PRO A 457 4.59 -0.94 -21.62
CA PRO A 457 5.92 -1.44 -21.92
C PRO A 457 6.95 -0.53 -21.24
N ILE A 458 7.87 -1.12 -20.49
CA ILE A 458 9.02 -0.42 -19.94
C ILE A 458 9.74 0.22 -21.14
N PRO A 459 10.03 1.54 -21.16
CA PRO A 459 10.93 2.10 -22.15
C PRO A 459 12.23 1.29 -22.10
N VAL A 460 12.62 0.69 -23.22
CA VAL A 460 13.72 -0.29 -23.31
C VAL A 460 15.09 0.34 -23.02
N GLU A 461 15.16 1.61 -22.61
CA GLU A 461 16.39 2.20 -22.11
C GLU A 461 16.61 1.86 -20.63
N LYS A 462 17.49 0.87 -20.44
CA LYS A 462 18.11 0.41 -19.19
C LYS A 462 17.38 -0.67 -18.39
N SER A 463 17.13 -1.81 -19.04
CA SER A 463 17.20 -3.10 -18.34
C SER A 463 18.56 -3.75 -18.65
N ALA A 464 19.60 -3.31 -17.95
CA ALA A 464 20.76 -4.14 -17.71
C ALA A 464 20.57 -4.80 -16.34
N PHE A 465 20.88 -6.10 -16.29
CA PHE A 465 20.78 -7.06 -15.18
C PHE A 465 19.45 -7.83 -15.09
#